data_AF-M0GCT8-F1
#
_entry.id   AF-M0GCT8-F1
#
_cell.length_a   1.000
_cell.length_b   1.000
_cell.length_c   1.000
_cell.angle_alpha   90.00
_cell.angle_beta   90.00
_cell.angle_gamma   90.00
#
_symmetry.space_group_name_H-M   'P 1'
#
loop_
_entity.id
_entity.type
_entity.pdbx_description
1 polymer ?
#
loop_
_entity_poly.entity_id
_entity_poly.type
_entity_poly.pdbx_seq_one_letter_code
_entity_poly.pdbx_strand_id
1 'polypeptide(L)'
;MDSIRVFAGDCTVSFEGSRDRTQRGRVVVVAKPDRTVLVHDAGGYQPVAWLTRADSLTVESGPGSFGLVARAGDQTLTVDSNDVTDRAEYPASDAGVPVGSHPDTGDPLVRTNGSVVALDSGTEYRLPAGATVLDETCDDCGLPLMRVERGAPFEVCIDRRCDPLDDHVKDRFDGEWSCPDCGSPLRILRRSGRLLAGCDAYPDCETAFSLPAGVVGDDCDCGLPTFETGRGRRCLDSTCEGR
;
A
#
# COMPACT_ATOMS: atom_id res chain seq x y z
N MET A 1 10.31 -1.78 11.53
CA MET A 1 9.32 -2.87 11.70
C MET A 1 8.34 -2.40 12.74
N ASP A 2 7.05 -2.53 12.48
CA ASP A 2 6.02 -2.12 13.43
C ASP A 2 5.88 -3.16 14.55
N SER A 3 5.12 -2.83 15.60
CA SER A 3 4.90 -3.73 16.72
C SER A 3 3.45 -3.77 17.18
N ILE A 4 3.01 -4.94 17.60
CA ILE A 4 1.73 -5.16 18.26
C ILE A 4 1.99 -5.28 19.75
N ARG A 5 1.30 -4.44 20.54
CA ARG A 5 1.34 -4.51 22.00
C ARG A 5 0.17 -5.34 22.50
N VAL A 6 0.45 -6.31 23.36
CA VAL A 6 -0.53 -7.22 23.94
C VAL A 6 -0.53 -7.04 25.45
N PHE A 7 -1.73 -6.90 26.03
CA PHE A 7 -1.93 -6.76 27.47
C PHE A 7 -2.91 -7.83 27.92
N ALA A 8 -2.64 -8.52 29.02
CA ALA A 8 -3.52 -9.53 29.59
C ALA A 8 -3.73 -9.29 31.08
N GLY A 9 -4.97 -9.43 31.55
CA GLY A 9 -5.30 -9.21 32.96
C GLY A 9 -6.80 -9.20 33.26
N ASP A 10 -7.17 -9.11 34.54
CA ASP A 10 -8.53 -8.76 34.96
C ASP A 10 -8.74 -7.26 34.72
N CYS A 11 -9.58 -6.90 33.76
CA CYS A 11 -9.75 -5.51 33.35
C CYS A 11 -11.21 -5.09 33.43
N THR A 12 -11.41 -3.81 33.69
CA THR A 12 -12.68 -3.11 33.45
C THR A 12 -12.57 -2.46 32.07
N VAL A 13 -13.49 -2.79 31.19
CA VAL A 13 -13.55 -2.32 29.80
C VAL A 13 -14.80 -1.48 29.64
N SER A 14 -14.63 -0.22 29.29
CA SER A 14 -15.72 0.73 29.07
C SER A 14 -15.67 1.25 27.64
N PHE A 15 -16.79 1.18 26.95
CA PHE A 15 -16.99 1.78 25.65
C PHE A 15 -18.07 2.84 25.76
N GLU A 16 -17.76 4.07 25.37
CA GLU A 16 -18.66 5.22 25.33
C GLU A 16 -18.87 5.63 23.87
N GLY A 17 -20.11 5.92 23.47
CA GLY A 17 -20.43 6.34 22.10
C GLY A 17 -21.89 6.10 21.73
N SER A 18 -22.15 5.35 20.67
CA SER A 18 -23.52 5.06 20.22
C SER A 18 -24.32 4.19 21.20
N ARG A 19 -23.63 3.34 21.97
CA ARG A 19 -24.18 2.53 23.06
C ARG A 19 -23.12 2.32 24.12
N ASP A 20 -23.36 2.90 25.29
CA ASP A 20 -22.43 2.77 26.40
C ASP A 20 -22.49 1.35 26.99
N ARG A 21 -21.31 0.77 27.21
CA ARG A 21 -21.18 -0.57 27.79
C ARG A 21 -19.96 -0.63 28.68
N THR A 22 -20.13 -1.20 29.87
CA THR A 22 -19.03 -1.51 30.78
C THR A 22 -19.07 -3.00 31.12
N GLN A 23 -17.92 -3.65 31.02
CA GLN A 23 -17.75 -5.08 31.26
C GLN A 23 -16.49 -5.30 32.08
N ARG A 24 -16.47 -6.32 32.95
CA ARG A 24 -15.28 -6.72 33.70
C ARG A 24 -15.01 -8.19 33.51
N GLY A 25 -13.75 -8.54 33.32
CA GLY A 25 -13.32 -9.92 33.22
C GLY A 25 -11.85 -10.04 32.90
N ARG A 26 -11.38 -11.29 32.83
CA ARG A 26 -10.02 -11.59 32.35
C ARG A 26 -10.02 -11.51 30.83
N VAL A 27 -9.31 -10.54 30.28
CA VAL A 27 -9.29 -10.23 28.85
C VAL A 27 -7.86 -10.16 28.31
N VAL A 28 -7.76 -10.28 26.99
CA VAL A 28 -6.55 -9.98 26.22
C VAL A 28 -6.85 -8.77 25.33
N VAL A 29 -5.99 -7.76 25.42
CA VAL A 29 -6.06 -6.53 24.65
C VAL A 29 -4.95 -6.53 23.62
N VAL A 30 -5.30 -6.32 22.35
CA VAL A 30 -4.36 -6.19 21.23
C VAL A 30 -4.40 -4.76 20.74
N ALA A 31 -3.29 -4.04 20.89
CA ALA A 31 -3.10 -2.68 20.38
C ALA A 31 -2.17 -2.71 19.16
N LYS A 32 -2.72 -2.41 17.99
CA LYS A 32 -2.03 -2.42 16.69
C LYS A 32 -1.35 -1.08 16.38
N PRO A 33 -0.36 -1.06 15.46
CA PRO A 33 0.34 0.15 15.03
C PRO A 33 -0.59 1.24 14.48
N ASP A 34 -1.64 0.83 13.77
CA ASP A 34 -2.65 1.73 13.21
C ASP A 34 -3.62 2.30 14.26
N ARG A 35 -3.35 2.08 15.56
CA ARG A 35 -4.18 2.46 16.72
C ARG A 35 -5.52 1.74 16.77
N THR A 36 -5.64 0.60 16.09
CA THR A 36 -6.74 -0.34 16.33
C THR A 36 -6.52 -1.06 17.67
N VAL A 37 -7.54 -1.03 18.52
CA VAL A 37 -7.57 -1.76 19.81
C VAL A 37 -8.68 -2.80 19.75
N LEU A 38 -8.34 -4.06 20.05
CA LEU A 38 -9.26 -5.18 20.15
C LEU A 38 -9.19 -5.74 21.57
N VAL A 39 -10.33 -5.95 22.22
CA VAL A 39 -10.41 -6.58 23.54
C VAL A 39 -11.17 -7.89 23.39
N HIS A 40 -10.55 -9.01 23.74
CA HIS A 40 -11.17 -10.34 23.69
C HIS A 40 -11.29 -10.92 25.10
N ASP A 41 -12.45 -11.49 25.41
CA ASP A 41 -12.62 -12.41 26.54
C ASP A 41 -12.52 -13.87 26.04
N ALA A 42 -12.90 -14.84 26.88
CA ALA A 42 -12.83 -16.26 26.53
C ALA A 42 -13.96 -16.74 25.58
N GLY A 43 -14.98 -15.92 25.33
CA GLY A 43 -16.21 -16.31 24.66
C GLY A 43 -16.44 -15.60 23.33
N GLY A 44 -17.14 -16.28 22.41
CA GLY A 44 -17.53 -15.70 21.13
C GLY A 44 -16.36 -15.52 20.15
N TYR A 45 -16.70 -15.29 18.88
CA TYR A 45 -15.70 -15.02 17.84
C TYR A 45 -15.35 -13.52 17.74
N GLN A 46 -16.23 -12.65 18.25
CA GLN A 46 -16.06 -11.20 18.20
C GLN A 46 -15.37 -10.68 19.46
N PRO A 47 -14.55 -9.62 19.34
CA PRO A 47 -14.06 -8.91 20.52
C PRO A 47 -15.22 -8.33 21.35
N VAL A 48 -15.06 -8.35 22.67
CA VAL A 48 -16.03 -7.82 23.63
C VAL A 48 -16.14 -6.29 23.55
N ALA A 49 -15.07 -5.63 23.10
CA ALA A 49 -15.02 -4.23 22.70
C ALA A 49 -13.88 -4.01 21.70
N TRP A 50 -14.06 -3.06 20.78
CA TRP A 50 -13.00 -2.67 19.85
C TRP A 50 -13.16 -1.22 19.41
N LEU A 51 -12.05 -0.63 19.00
CA LEU A 51 -12.04 0.66 18.31
C LEU A 51 -10.96 0.61 17.22
N THR A 52 -11.36 0.81 15.96
CA THR A 52 -10.45 0.72 14.82
C THR A 52 -9.90 2.08 14.44
N ARG A 53 -8.61 2.15 14.11
CA ARG A 53 -7.95 3.36 13.57
C ARG A 53 -8.27 4.62 14.38
N ALA A 54 -8.09 4.55 15.70
CA ALA A 54 -8.42 5.64 16.59
C ALA A 54 -7.64 6.93 16.25
N ASP A 55 -8.27 8.09 16.44
CA ASP A 55 -7.64 9.42 16.33
C ASP A 55 -6.55 9.62 17.37
N SER A 56 -6.64 8.92 18.51
CA SER A 56 -5.60 8.86 19.53
C SER A 56 -5.66 7.53 20.29
N LEU A 57 -4.50 7.07 20.77
CA LEU A 57 -4.36 5.92 21.66
C LEU A 57 -3.30 6.25 22.71
N THR A 58 -3.73 6.40 23.96
CA THR A 58 -2.86 6.54 25.11
C THR A 58 -2.72 5.20 25.81
N VAL A 59 -1.48 4.82 26.13
CA VAL A 59 -1.16 3.62 26.90
C VAL A 59 -0.35 4.04 28.11
N GLU A 60 -0.90 3.82 29.30
CA GLU A 60 -0.21 4.01 30.56
C GLU A 60 0.19 2.64 31.10
N SER A 61 1.41 2.52 31.63
CA SER A 61 1.93 1.24 32.11
C SER A 61 2.84 1.46 33.31
N GLY A 62 2.47 0.89 34.45
CA GLY A 62 3.29 0.79 35.66
C GLY A 62 3.57 -0.67 36.04
N PRO A 63 4.39 -0.94 37.07
CA PRO A 63 4.84 -2.30 37.44
C PRO A 63 3.73 -3.32 37.76
N GLY A 64 2.51 -2.86 38.07
CA GLY A 64 1.36 -3.73 38.40
C GLY A 64 0.03 -3.30 37.79
N SER A 65 0.02 -2.28 36.93
CA SER A 65 -1.19 -1.82 36.25
C SER A 65 -0.91 -1.29 34.85
N PHE A 66 -1.88 -1.40 33.96
CA PHE A 66 -1.92 -0.70 32.68
C PHE A 66 -3.29 -0.05 32.47
N GLY A 67 -3.28 1.04 31.70
CA GLY A 67 -4.47 1.73 31.24
C GLY A 67 -4.37 2.00 29.74
N LEU A 68 -5.44 1.76 28.99
CA LEU A 68 -5.53 2.13 27.58
C LEU A 68 -6.74 3.03 27.36
N VAL A 69 -6.55 4.12 26.63
CA VAL A 69 -7.63 5.00 26.19
C VAL A 69 -7.49 5.26 24.70
N ALA A 70 -8.42 4.72 23.91
CA ALA A 70 -8.52 4.95 22.48
C ALA A 70 -9.72 5.85 22.19
N ARG A 71 -9.56 6.85 21.31
CA ARG A 71 -10.65 7.77 20.91
C ARG A 71 -10.77 7.89 19.41
N ALA A 72 -11.99 7.82 18.88
CA ALA A 72 -12.30 8.01 17.47
C ALA A 72 -13.61 8.80 17.35
N GLY A 73 -13.55 10.06 16.94
CA GLY A 73 -14.72 10.95 16.94
C GLY A 73 -15.34 11.08 18.34
N ASP A 74 -16.61 10.71 18.47
CA ASP A 74 -17.38 10.68 19.72
C ASP A 74 -17.22 9.37 20.51
N GLN A 75 -16.50 8.39 19.98
CA GLN A 75 -16.32 7.08 20.60
C GLN A 75 -15.06 7.04 21.46
N THR A 76 -15.18 6.51 22.68
CA THR A 76 -14.05 6.28 23.58
C THR A 76 -14.06 4.83 24.06
N LEU A 77 -12.93 4.13 23.89
CA LEU A 77 -12.67 2.82 24.48
C LEU A 77 -11.62 2.97 25.58
N THR A 78 -12.00 2.66 26.80
CA THR A 78 -11.14 2.66 27.99
C THR A 78 -10.97 1.25 28.52
N VAL A 79 -9.73 0.87 28.82
CA VAL A 79 -9.39 -0.38 29.50
C VAL A 79 -8.53 -0.06 30.71
N ASP A 80 -9.03 -0.37 31.89
CA ASP A 80 -8.31 -0.22 33.15
C ASP A 80 -8.03 -1.60 33.75
N SER A 81 -6.76 -1.93 33.99
CA SER A 81 -6.40 -3.19 34.64
C SER A 81 -6.71 -3.14 36.14
N ASN A 82 -7.46 -4.11 36.64
CA ASN A 82 -7.60 -4.39 38.08
C ASN A 82 -6.47 -5.29 38.60
N ASP A 83 -6.00 -6.21 37.74
CA ASP A 83 -4.85 -7.08 37.99
C ASP A 83 -4.18 -7.41 36.66
N VAL A 84 -2.84 -7.51 36.64
CA VAL A 84 -2.06 -7.71 35.42
C VAL A 84 -1.50 -9.12 35.40
N THR A 85 -1.83 -9.86 34.34
CA THR A 85 -1.25 -11.17 34.07
C THR A 85 0.07 -11.04 33.32
N ASP A 86 0.08 -10.33 32.18
CA ASP A 86 1.28 -10.13 31.38
C ASP A 86 1.15 -8.96 30.41
N ARG A 87 2.30 -8.47 29.90
CA ARG A 87 2.38 -7.48 28.82
C ARG A 87 3.56 -7.80 27.94
N ALA A 88 3.34 -7.73 26.64
CA ALA A 88 4.39 -7.98 25.68
C ALA A 88 4.24 -7.10 24.44
N GLU A 89 5.36 -6.89 23.77
CA GLU A 89 5.42 -6.23 22.49
C GLU A 89 6.04 -7.19 21.49
N TYR A 90 5.35 -7.42 20.38
CA TYR A 90 5.74 -8.37 19.36
C TYR A 90 5.96 -7.65 18.04
N PRO A 91 7.09 -7.88 17.34
CA PRO A 91 7.27 -7.39 15.98
C PRO A 91 6.13 -7.87 15.08
N ALA A 92 5.66 -6.99 14.22
CA ALA A 92 4.61 -7.28 13.26
C ALA A 92 4.92 -6.62 11.92
N SER A 93 4.50 -7.30 10.85
CA SER A 93 4.51 -6.79 9.50
C SER A 93 3.14 -6.99 8.87
N ASP A 94 2.92 -6.35 7.73
CA ASP A 94 1.81 -6.72 6.86
C ASP A 94 2.02 -8.14 6.35
N ALA A 95 1.07 -9.03 6.62
CA ALA A 95 1.07 -10.35 6.04
C ALA A 95 0.76 -10.26 4.53
N GLY A 96 1.54 -10.96 3.73
CA GLY A 96 1.44 -10.95 2.28
C GLY A 96 1.49 -12.33 1.64
N VAL A 97 1.40 -12.38 0.32
CA VAL A 97 1.59 -13.61 -0.47
C VAL A 97 3.09 -13.88 -0.58
N PRO A 98 3.61 -15.07 -0.24
CA PRO A 98 5.02 -15.39 -0.43
C PRO A 98 5.44 -15.29 -1.90
N VAL A 99 6.59 -14.66 -2.18
CA VAL A 99 7.12 -14.46 -3.55
C VAL A 99 8.60 -14.82 -3.67
N GLY A 100 9.10 -15.69 -2.80
CA GLY A 100 10.48 -16.17 -2.81
C GLY A 100 11.32 -15.60 -1.67
N SER A 101 12.63 -15.50 -1.90
CA SER A 101 13.61 -15.04 -0.93
C SER A 101 14.58 -14.04 -1.56
N HIS A 102 15.08 -13.11 -0.76
CA HIS A 102 16.10 -12.18 -1.20
C HIS A 102 17.39 -12.94 -1.56
N PRO A 103 17.98 -12.71 -2.73
CA PRO A 103 19.11 -13.49 -3.26
C PRO A 103 20.35 -13.41 -2.36
N ASP A 104 20.67 -12.22 -1.83
CA ASP A 104 21.88 -12.03 -1.01
C ASP A 104 21.72 -12.47 0.46
N THR A 105 20.53 -12.31 1.04
CA THR A 105 20.32 -12.49 2.49
C THR A 105 19.52 -13.74 2.84
N GLY A 106 18.82 -14.35 1.87
CA GLY A 106 17.86 -15.42 2.11
C GLY A 106 16.55 -14.97 2.78
N ASP A 107 16.39 -13.67 3.03
CA ASP A 107 15.24 -13.08 3.73
C ASP A 107 13.93 -13.40 2.97
N PRO A 108 12.89 -13.97 3.62
CA PRO A 108 11.63 -14.26 2.98
C PRO A 108 10.95 -13.00 2.41
N LEU A 109 10.58 -13.05 1.14
CA LEU A 109 9.87 -11.98 0.46
C LEU A 109 8.36 -12.26 0.46
N VAL A 110 7.58 -11.27 0.88
CA VAL A 110 6.11 -11.30 0.79
C VAL A 110 5.60 -10.11 -0.01
N ARG A 111 4.65 -10.38 -0.91
CA ARG A 111 3.89 -9.35 -1.60
C ARG A 111 2.75 -8.88 -0.71
N THR A 112 2.85 -7.62 -0.27
CA THR A 112 1.81 -6.90 0.44
C THR A 112 1.08 -5.97 -0.54
N ASN A 113 0.24 -5.08 -0.04
CA ASN A 113 -0.51 -4.18 -0.90
C ASN A 113 0.42 -3.13 -1.55
N GLY A 114 0.77 -3.36 -2.82
CA GLY A 114 1.53 -2.42 -3.64
C GLY A 114 3.05 -2.54 -3.52
N SER A 115 3.58 -3.50 -2.76
CA SER A 115 5.01 -3.71 -2.57
C SER A 115 5.36 -5.19 -2.39
N VAL A 116 6.63 -5.54 -2.61
CA VAL A 116 7.27 -6.74 -2.06
C VAL A 116 8.14 -6.31 -0.88
N VAL A 117 8.00 -6.99 0.25
CA VAL A 117 8.71 -6.67 1.49
C VAL A 117 9.48 -7.89 1.96
N ALA A 118 10.74 -7.69 2.32
CA ALA A 118 11.57 -8.69 2.98
C ALA A 118 11.27 -8.68 4.49
N LEU A 119 10.88 -9.83 5.04
CA LEU A 119 10.30 -9.90 6.39
C LEU A 119 11.29 -9.54 7.50
N ASP A 120 12.54 -9.99 7.41
CA ASP A 120 13.52 -9.82 8.49
C ASP A 120 14.20 -8.44 8.43
N SER A 121 14.60 -8.02 7.22
CA SER A 121 15.30 -6.74 7.00
C SER A 121 14.34 -5.55 6.88
N GLY A 122 13.08 -5.78 6.51
CA GLY A 122 12.12 -4.73 6.19
C GLY A 122 12.40 -4.04 4.85
N THR A 123 13.28 -4.59 4.01
CA THR A 123 13.57 -4.03 2.67
C THR A 123 12.31 -4.04 1.82
N GLU A 124 11.97 -2.88 1.23
CA GLU A 124 10.73 -2.70 0.46
C GLU A 124 11.02 -2.41 -1.02
N TYR A 125 10.37 -3.16 -1.90
CA TYR A 125 10.33 -2.95 -3.35
C TYR A 125 8.92 -2.51 -3.75
N ARG A 126 8.72 -1.21 -3.96
CA ARG A 126 7.43 -0.65 -4.36
C ARG A 126 7.09 -1.01 -5.79
N LEU A 127 5.89 -1.58 -5.99
CA LEU A 127 5.40 -2.00 -7.28
C LEU A 127 4.51 -0.91 -7.91
N PRO A 128 4.58 -0.69 -9.24
CA PRO A 128 3.61 0.15 -9.92
C PRO A 128 2.19 -0.43 -9.82
N ALA A 129 1.18 0.44 -9.84
CA ALA A 129 -0.21 0.01 -9.86
C ALA A 129 -0.47 -0.95 -11.04
N GLY A 130 -1.16 -2.06 -10.76
CA GLY A 130 -1.48 -3.12 -11.72
C GLY A 130 -0.37 -4.15 -11.95
N ALA A 131 0.79 -4.02 -11.30
CA ALA A 131 1.87 -5.00 -11.44
C ALA A 131 1.50 -6.34 -10.77
N THR A 132 1.95 -7.44 -11.37
CA THR A 132 1.86 -8.80 -10.85
C THR A 132 3.27 -9.36 -10.70
N VAL A 133 3.60 -9.87 -9.52
CA VAL A 133 4.88 -10.55 -9.28
C VAL A 133 4.82 -11.93 -9.91
N LEU A 134 5.90 -12.30 -10.60
CA LEU A 134 6.06 -13.55 -11.31
C LEU A 134 6.87 -14.55 -10.47
N ASP A 135 6.83 -15.83 -10.85
CA ASP A 135 7.62 -16.88 -10.19
C ASP A 135 9.08 -16.88 -10.70
N GLU A 136 9.30 -16.31 -11.89
CA GLU A 136 10.62 -16.12 -12.48
C GLU A 136 11.44 -15.03 -11.75
N THR A 137 12.76 -15.22 -11.74
CA THR A 137 13.72 -14.30 -11.14
C THR A 137 14.54 -13.58 -12.20
N CYS A 138 14.93 -12.35 -11.91
CA CYS A 138 15.84 -11.55 -12.72
C CYS A 138 17.21 -12.24 -12.84
N ASP A 139 17.73 -12.37 -14.06
CA ASP A 139 19.02 -13.00 -14.33
C ASP A 139 20.22 -12.24 -13.73
N ASP A 140 20.08 -10.92 -13.55
CA ASP A 140 21.18 -10.06 -13.07
C ASP A 140 21.32 -10.04 -11.55
N CYS A 141 20.19 -10.00 -10.83
CA CYS A 141 20.20 -9.86 -9.37
C CYS A 141 19.54 -11.02 -8.62
N GLY A 142 18.74 -11.86 -9.27
CA GLY A 142 18.02 -12.98 -8.64
C GLY A 142 16.76 -12.57 -7.87
N LEU A 143 16.39 -11.29 -7.83
CA LEU A 143 15.10 -10.86 -7.29
C LEU A 143 13.94 -11.26 -8.22
N PRO A 144 12.72 -11.46 -7.71
CA PRO A 144 11.55 -11.76 -8.53
C PRO A 144 11.33 -10.76 -9.67
N LEU A 145 10.78 -11.24 -10.79
CA LEU A 145 10.27 -10.38 -11.85
C LEU A 145 8.85 -9.91 -11.54
N MET A 146 8.46 -8.82 -12.17
CA MET A 146 7.07 -8.37 -12.21
C MET A 146 6.63 -8.13 -13.65
N ARG A 147 5.38 -8.49 -13.94
CA ARG A 147 4.67 -8.08 -15.14
C ARG A 147 3.82 -6.85 -14.86
N VAL A 148 3.91 -5.84 -15.72
CA VAL A 148 3.16 -4.58 -15.58
C VAL A 148 2.84 -3.99 -16.94
N GLU A 149 1.68 -3.35 -17.06
CA GLU A 149 1.26 -2.70 -18.31
C GLU A 149 1.44 -1.18 -18.24
N ARG A 150 2.20 -0.61 -19.16
CA ARG A 150 2.43 0.84 -19.33
C ARG A 150 2.49 1.20 -20.80
N GLY A 151 1.34 1.16 -21.46
CA GLY A 151 1.19 1.24 -22.92
C GLY A 151 1.50 -0.07 -23.65
N ALA A 152 2.35 -0.91 -23.08
CA ALA A 152 2.56 -2.30 -23.47
C ALA A 152 2.77 -3.14 -22.20
N PRO A 153 2.62 -4.47 -22.26
CA PRO A 153 3.09 -5.35 -21.19
C PRO A 153 4.62 -5.36 -21.15
N PHE A 154 5.17 -5.22 -19.95
CA PHE A 154 6.60 -5.33 -19.66
C PHE A 154 6.80 -6.35 -18.54
N GLU A 155 7.86 -7.14 -18.65
CA GLU A 155 8.34 -8.05 -17.61
C GLU A 155 9.73 -7.56 -17.21
N VAL A 156 9.85 -7.05 -15.98
CA VAL A 156 11.06 -6.37 -15.47
C VAL A 156 11.30 -6.76 -14.02
N CYS A 157 12.52 -6.54 -13.51
CA CYS A 157 12.82 -6.79 -12.10
C CYS A 157 11.94 -5.96 -11.14
N ILE A 158 11.57 -6.53 -9.98
CA ILE A 158 10.89 -5.76 -8.92
C ILE A 158 11.76 -4.63 -8.35
N ASP A 159 13.10 -4.76 -8.44
CA ASP A 159 14.01 -3.68 -8.10
C ASP A 159 14.22 -2.76 -9.30
N ARG A 160 13.58 -1.59 -9.23
CA ARG A 160 13.74 -0.50 -10.21
C ARG A 160 15.19 -0.05 -10.40
N ARG A 161 16.10 -0.30 -9.45
CA ARG A 161 17.51 0.04 -9.59
C ARG A 161 18.26 -0.95 -10.48
N CYS A 162 17.79 -2.20 -10.51
CA CYS A 162 18.35 -3.26 -11.34
C CYS A 162 17.83 -3.14 -12.77
N ASP A 163 16.51 -3.04 -12.92
CA ASP A 163 15.85 -3.02 -14.23
C ASP A 163 14.74 -1.95 -14.27
N PRO A 164 15.07 -0.70 -14.65
CA PRO A 164 14.14 0.40 -14.56
C PRO A 164 13.03 0.31 -15.61
N LEU A 165 11.78 0.05 -15.17
CA LEU A 165 10.59 0.09 -16.04
C LEU A 165 10.51 1.36 -16.91
N ASP A 166 10.95 2.50 -16.37
CA ASP A 166 10.96 3.79 -17.05
C ASP A 166 11.71 3.74 -18.38
N ASP A 167 12.86 3.07 -18.40
CA ASP A 167 13.75 3.02 -19.57
C ASP A 167 13.08 2.18 -20.65
N HIS A 168 12.50 1.03 -20.31
CA HIS A 168 11.73 0.20 -21.24
C HIS A 168 10.52 0.92 -21.83
N VAL A 169 9.77 1.67 -21.01
CA VAL A 169 8.61 2.45 -21.49
C VAL A 169 9.07 3.59 -22.39
N LYS A 170 10.18 4.25 -22.04
CA LYS A 170 10.76 5.34 -22.83
C LYS A 170 11.27 4.83 -24.18
N ASP A 171 12.04 3.75 -24.20
CA ASP A 171 12.55 3.14 -25.43
C ASP A 171 11.41 2.73 -26.38
N ARG A 172 10.25 2.37 -25.83
CA ARG A 172 9.07 1.97 -26.58
C ARG A 172 8.25 3.15 -27.13
N PHE A 173 8.09 4.23 -26.38
CA PHE A 173 7.07 5.25 -26.63
C PHE A 173 7.56 6.71 -26.66
N ASP A 174 8.86 6.97 -26.45
CA ASP A 174 9.38 8.35 -26.44
C ASP A 174 9.24 9.03 -27.81
N GLY A 175 8.44 10.09 -27.87
CA GLY A 175 8.16 10.83 -29.10
C GLY A 175 7.18 10.13 -30.05
N GLU A 176 6.54 9.04 -29.64
CA GLU A 176 5.60 8.27 -30.47
C GLU A 176 4.30 9.03 -30.78
N TRP A 177 3.88 9.92 -29.86
CA TRP A 177 2.64 10.68 -29.99
C TRP A 177 2.89 12.17 -30.11
N SER A 178 2.02 12.86 -30.84
CA SER A 178 2.07 14.31 -31.02
C SER A 178 1.21 15.04 -30.00
N CYS A 179 1.71 16.17 -29.49
CA CYS A 179 0.97 17.04 -28.59
C CYS A 179 -0.23 17.66 -29.33
N PRO A 180 -1.46 17.56 -28.80
CA PRO A 180 -2.64 18.13 -29.46
C PRO A 180 -2.62 19.67 -29.48
N ASP A 181 -1.90 20.31 -28.55
CA ASP A 181 -1.91 21.77 -28.41
C ASP A 181 -0.92 22.49 -29.34
N CYS A 182 0.21 21.87 -29.65
CA CYS A 182 1.27 22.49 -30.46
C CYS A 182 1.90 21.59 -31.54
N GLY A 183 1.51 20.31 -31.63
CA GLY A 183 2.02 19.35 -32.60
C GLY A 183 3.43 18.82 -32.33
N SER A 184 4.12 19.30 -31.29
CA SER A 184 5.45 18.79 -30.91
C SER A 184 5.36 17.37 -30.33
N PRO A 185 6.42 16.54 -30.42
CA PRO A 185 6.40 15.19 -29.86
C PRO A 185 6.15 15.18 -28.35
N LEU A 186 5.52 14.11 -27.85
CA LEU A 186 5.36 13.82 -26.43
C LEU A 186 6.49 12.90 -25.95
N ARG A 187 7.31 13.37 -25.02
CA ARG A 187 8.39 12.63 -24.37
C ARG A 187 7.90 11.84 -23.17
N ILE A 188 8.45 10.65 -22.97
CA ILE A 188 8.18 9.84 -21.78
C ILE A 188 9.11 10.30 -20.66
N LEU A 189 8.51 10.74 -19.56
CA LEU A 189 9.24 11.24 -18.39
C LEU A 189 8.58 10.84 -17.08
N ARG A 190 9.36 10.77 -16.00
CA ARG A 190 8.83 10.56 -14.66
C ARG A 190 8.76 11.87 -13.89
N ARG A 191 7.58 12.21 -13.37
CA ARG A 191 7.37 13.34 -12.46
C ARG A 191 6.50 12.92 -11.28
N SER A 192 6.89 13.31 -10.07
CA SER A 192 6.17 13.00 -8.82
C SER A 192 5.84 11.51 -8.67
N GLY A 193 6.77 10.64 -9.09
CA GLY A 193 6.61 9.18 -8.99
C GLY A 193 5.71 8.55 -10.06
N ARG A 194 5.25 9.28 -11.07
CA ARG A 194 4.40 8.77 -12.16
C ARG A 194 5.06 8.97 -13.52
N LEU A 195 4.82 8.03 -14.45
CA LEU A 195 5.20 8.18 -15.85
C LEU A 195 4.18 9.06 -16.56
N LEU A 196 4.68 10.02 -17.33
CA LEU A 196 3.91 11.01 -18.09
C LEU A 196 4.41 11.02 -19.54
N ALA A 197 3.50 11.35 -20.45
CA ALA A 197 3.81 11.79 -21.82
C ALA A 197 3.71 13.32 -21.84
N GLY A 198 4.84 14.02 -21.81
CA GLY A 198 4.90 15.49 -21.74
C GLY A 198 5.46 16.12 -23.01
N CYS A 199 4.97 17.31 -23.36
CA CYS A 199 5.38 18.01 -24.57
C CYS A 199 6.89 18.34 -24.58
N ASP A 200 7.56 18.05 -25.69
CA ASP A 200 8.99 18.38 -25.92
C ASP A 200 9.23 19.91 -26.00
N ALA A 201 8.19 20.70 -26.28
CA ALA A 201 8.27 22.16 -26.36
C ALA A 201 8.15 22.86 -24.99
N TYR A 202 8.30 22.14 -23.87
CA TYR A 202 8.36 22.76 -22.55
C TYR A 202 9.57 23.71 -22.45
N PRO A 203 9.44 24.93 -21.88
CA PRO A 203 8.29 25.44 -21.11
C PRO A 203 7.20 26.15 -21.92
N ASP A 204 7.36 26.31 -23.22
CA ASP A 204 6.40 27.05 -24.06
C ASP A 204 5.07 26.31 -24.23
N CYS A 205 5.07 24.99 -24.05
CA CYS A 205 3.89 24.15 -23.98
C CYS A 205 3.98 23.20 -22.77
N GLU A 206 3.08 23.35 -21.80
CA GLU A 206 3.09 22.59 -20.54
C GLU A 206 2.21 21.32 -20.56
N THR A 207 1.74 20.93 -21.74
CA THR A 207 0.86 19.77 -21.93
C THR A 207 1.54 18.49 -21.48
N ALA A 208 0.89 17.76 -20.58
CA ALA A 208 1.37 16.47 -20.11
C ALA A 208 0.22 15.57 -19.70
N PHE A 209 0.30 14.30 -20.10
CA PHE A 209 -0.69 13.29 -19.80
C PHE A 209 -0.12 12.19 -18.91
N SER A 210 -0.90 11.70 -17.94
CA SER A 210 -0.47 10.57 -17.12
C SER A 210 -0.60 9.27 -17.89
N LEU A 211 0.50 8.50 -17.98
CA LEU A 211 0.48 7.22 -18.69
C LEU A 211 -0.36 6.19 -17.92
N PRO A 212 -1.46 5.67 -18.50
CA PRO A 212 -2.33 4.71 -17.81
C PRO A 212 -1.66 3.36 -17.55
N ALA A 213 -2.21 2.62 -16.57
CA ALA A 213 -1.90 1.21 -16.36
C ALA A 213 -2.75 0.35 -17.32
N GLY A 214 -2.23 0.11 -18.52
CA GLY A 214 -2.92 -0.61 -19.58
C GLY A 214 -2.09 -0.67 -20.85
N VAL A 215 -2.69 -1.14 -21.94
CA VAL A 215 -2.05 -1.31 -23.25
C VAL A 215 -2.62 -0.29 -24.23
N VAL A 216 -1.78 0.28 -25.10
CA VAL A 216 -2.19 1.19 -26.18
C VAL A 216 -3.12 0.44 -27.14
N GLY A 217 -4.29 1.02 -27.39
CA GLY A 217 -5.26 0.58 -28.38
C GLY A 217 -5.20 1.45 -29.64
N ASP A 218 -6.37 1.74 -30.21
CA ASP A 218 -6.51 2.57 -31.41
C ASP A 218 -6.41 4.07 -31.11
N ASP A 219 -6.39 4.88 -32.17
CA ASP A 219 -6.48 6.34 -32.06
C ASP A 219 -7.85 6.76 -31.52
N CYS A 220 -7.83 7.70 -30.58
CA CYS A 220 -9.01 8.43 -30.12
C CYS A 220 -9.38 9.49 -31.15
N ASP A 221 -10.63 9.94 -31.17
CA ASP A 221 -11.11 11.05 -32.00
C ASP A 221 -10.30 12.36 -31.83
N CYS A 222 -9.61 12.54 -30.69
CA CYS A 222 -8.73 13.69 -30.45
C CYS A 222 -7.31 13.55 -31.04
N GLY A 223 -7.00 12.43 -31.70
CA GLY A 223 -5.69 12.13 -32.30
C GLY A 223 -4.64 11.61 -31.32
N LEU A 224 -5.00 11.40 -30.04
CA LEU A 224 -4.17 10.71 -29.05
C LEU A 224 -4.52 9.22 -28.99
N PRO A 225 -3.61 8.34 -28.53
CA PRO A 225 -3.92 6.93 -28.37
C PRO A 225 -4.95 6.67 -27.27
N THR A 226 -5.75 5.64 -27.48
CA THR A 226 -6.54 5.03 -26.41
C THR A 226 -5.75 3.96 -25.67
N PHE A 227 -6.20 3.62 -24.47
CA PHE A 227 -5.61 2.61 -23.60
C PHE A 227 -6.69 1.65 -23.14
N GLU A 228 -6.48 0.35 -23.37
CA GLU A 228 -7.23 -0.73 -22.74
C GLU A 228 -6.70 -0.94 -21.33
N THR A 229 -7.51 -0.62 -20.32
CA THR A 229 -7.15 -0.75 -18.91
C THR A 229 -8.06 -1.74 -18.20
N GLY A 230 -7.69 -2.16 -16.98
CA GLY A 230 -8.59 -2.96 -16.14
C GLY A 230 -9.93 -2.30 -15.79
N ARG A 231 -10.11 -1.00 -16.09
CA ARG A 231 -11.38 -0.27 -15.92
C ARG A 231 -12.10 0.00 -17.25
N GLY A 232 -11.61 -0.56 -18.36
CA GLY A 232 -12.09 -0.33 -19.72
C GLY A 232 -11.19 0.59 -20.54
N ARG A 233 -11.60 0.81 -21.79
CA ARG A 233 -10.95 1.69 -22.76
C ARG A 233 -11.08 3.16 -22.36
N ARG A 234 -10.00 3.93 -22.50
CA ARG A 234 -9.96 5.38 -22.26
C ARG A 234 -8.86 6.07 -23.07
N CYS A 235 -9.04 7.34 -23.40
CA CYS A 235 -7.98 8.16 -23.99
C CYS A 235 -6.79 8.39 -23.02
N LEU A 236 -5.60 8.63 -23.59
CA LEU A 236 -4.42 9.13 -22.88
C LEU A 236 -4.74 10.42 -22.11
N ASP A 237 -5.48 11.33 -22.74
CA ASP A 237 -6.05 12.49 -22.08
C ASP A 237 -7.29 12.07 -21.27
N SER A 238 -7.19 12.15 -19.94
CA SER A 238 -8.30 11.86 -19.02
C SER A 238 -9.50 12.78 -19.16
N THR A 239 -9.34 13.94 -19.79
CA THR A 239 -10.40 14.94 -19.99
C THR A 239 -11.09 14.81 -21.34
N CYS A 240 -10.58 13.95 -22.23
CA CYS A 240 -11.20 13.68 -23.52
C CYS A 240 -12.49 12.86 -23.33
N GLU A 241 -13.59 13.34 -23.91
CA GLU A 241 -14.89 12.66 -23.94
C GLU A 241 -15.03 11.68 -25.12
N GLY A 242 -14.07 11.69 -26.05
CA GLY A 242 -13.95 10.72 -27.14
C GLY A 242 -13.51 9.35 -26.63
N ARG A 243 -14.05 8.27 -27.21
CA ARG A 243 -13.79 6.89 -26.76
C ARG A 243 -12.61 6.24 -27.46
#